data_AF-A0A5N5PI59-F1
#
_entry.id   AF-A0A5N5PI59-F1
#
_cell.length_a   1.000
_cell.length_b   1.000
_cell.length_c   1.000
_cell.angle_alpha   90.00
_cell.angle_beta   90.00
_cell.angle_gamma   90.00
#
_symmetry.space_group_name_H-M   'P 1'
#
loop_
_entity.id
_entity.type
_entity.pdbx_description
1 polymer ?
#
loop_
_entity_poly.entity_id
_entity_poly.type
_entity_poly.pdbx_seq_one_letter_code
_entity_poly.pdbx_strand_id
1 'polypeptide(L)'
;MLCVWRVTALLPRRGHQRALRVQKTKLQLNRKTAMAASSTFVSEEQLQCSICLELFTKPVSTPCGHNYCMVCLNKYWDNSQKYDCPFCKKEFTKRPELCVNTFISDLAAQFKESVKVQSSARTAKPRAAQGHVPCDVCPEPTQKALKSCLDCGMSFCDTHLEHHKISAKLKQHKLIDAVKNLEDYICQRHQRPLELFCRNDQKCVCLFCTEGEHKSHNTIPIEEETADKKTKMQKTQADVQKMIQDRLKKIKEIKHSVTLKKKNIDKEKEDSAEIFRSLMSSIERMQADLLMVLEEKQKDIERQAEGFVKILEQEIAELKRSDLELEKLLHSEDHFHLLKVYLTLFIPTSTSNWDKIEINSSLSVEDVKRDLLHLQQSVNNTTKRMSGLRTLDYQKEEIKRLLKTPLRKGDTWYLVDSSWFKTWKKYVGFDSFDTASLGGQTIYPGPVDNLGLLKDSLSIKEYLICELDYILLPKEAWGKLISWYGLTENQKPIARKVVEQGMFVKHFKVEV
;
A
#
# COMPACT_ATOMS: atom_id res chain seq x y z
N MET A 1 41.54 -2.54 -30.12
CA MET A 1 40.42 -3.42 -29.72
C MET A 1 39.22 -2.55 -29.38
N LEU A 2 38.29 -2.38 -30.33
CA LEU A 2 37.05 -1.63 -30.18
C LEU A 2 35.91 -2.62 -29.94
N CYS A 3 35.36 -2.67 -28.72
CA CYS A 3 34.21 -3.51 -28.41
C CYS A 3 32.90 -2.75 -28.74
N VAL A 4 32.35 -3.07 -29.91
CA VAL A 4 31.02 -2.66 -30.37
C VAL A 4 29.96 -3.43 -29.57
N TRP A 5 29.17 -2.75 -28.76
CA TRP A 5 27.96 -3.31 -28.15
C TRP A 5 26.83 -3.37 -29.20
N ARG A 6 26.54 -4.56 -29.72
CA ARG A 6 25.31 -4.86 -30.49
C ARG A 6 24.16 -5.09 -29.51
N VAL A 7 23.18 -4.19 -29.51
CA VAL A 7 21.87 -4.43 -28.87
C VAL A 7 20.98 -5.17 -29.86
N THR A 8 20.69 -6.44 -29.58
CA THR A 8 19.69 -7.23 -30.31
C THR A 8 18.29 -6.78 -29.90
N ALA A 9 17.59 -6.10 -30.79
CA ALA A 9 16.18 -5.77 -30.63
C ALA A 9 15.31 -7.03 -30.82
N LEU A 10 14.69 -7.50 -29.73
CA LEU A 10 13.62 -8.50 -29.78
C LEU A 10 12.29 -7.80 -30.14
N LEU A 11 11.81 -8.05 -31.36
CA LEU A 11 10.47 -7.66 -31.82
C LEU A 11 9.37 -8.43 -31.07
N PRO A 12 8.30 -7.78 -30.56
CA PRO A 12 7.15 -8.48 -29.99
C PRO A 12 6.25 -9.09 -31.09
N ARG A 13 5.85 -10.36 -30.88
CA ARG A 13 4.90 -11.11 -31.71
C ARG A 13 3.54 -10.39 -31.82
N ARG A 14 2.98 -10.37 -33.04
CA ARG A 14 1.74 -9.70 -33.51
C ARG A 14 0.40 -10.16 -32.87
N GLY A 15 0.41 -10.79 -31.69
CA GLY A 15 -0.81 -11.26 -30.99
C GLY A 15 -1.37 -10.29 -29.93
N HIS A 16 -0.57 -9.34 -29.44
CA HIS A 16 -0.95 -8.48 -28.29
C HIS A 16 -1.53 -7.10 -28.66
N GLN A 17 -1.45 -6.67 -29.93
CA GLN A 17 -1.94 -5.35 -30.35
C GLN A 17 -3.45 -5.28 -30.65
N ARG A 18 -4.14 -6.42 -30.83
CA ARG A 18 -5.62 -6.42 -30.98
C ARG A 18 -6.37 -6.31 -29.64
N ALA A 19 -5.80 -6.83 -28.54
CA ALA A 19 -6.43 -6.76 -27.21
C ALA A 19 -6.37 -5.34 -26.60
N LEU A 20 -5.27 -4.61 -26.83
CA LEU A 20 -5.08 -3.23 -26.33
C LEU A 20 -5.93 -2.18 -27.08
N ARG A 21 -6.31 -2.44 -28.34
CA ARG A 21 -7.16 -1.51 -29.11
C ARG A 21 -8.62 -1.58 -28.68
N VAL A 22 -9.13 -2.76 -28.26
CA VAL A 22 -10.50 -2.95 -27.77
C VAL A 22 -10.69 -2.41 -26.34
N GLN A 23 -9.65 -2.44 -25.49
CA GLN A 23 -9.70 -1.83 -24.15
C GLN A 23 -9.62 -0.30 -24.19
N LYS A 24 -8.88 0.31 -25.14
CA LYS A 24 -8.80 1.78 -25.26
C LYS A 24 -10.09 2.42 -25.78
N THR A 25 -10.83 1.77 -26.69
CA THR A 25 -12.15 2.29 -27.12
C THR A 25 -13.24 2.11 -26.07
N LYS A 26 -13.20 1.07 -25.24
CA LYS A 26 -14.14 0.90 -24.11
C LYS A 26 -13.91 1.91 -22.98
N LEU A 27 -12.65 2.34 -22.73
CA LEU A 27 -12.36 3.35 -21.71
C LEU A 27 -12.74 4.79 -22.14
N GLN A 28 -12.79 5.09 -23.44
CA GLN A 28 -13.21 6.41 -23.93
C GLN A 28 -14.74 6.58 -24.00
N LEU A 29 -15.50 5.49 -24.16
CA LEU A 29 -16.97 5.55 -24.17
C LEU A 29 -17.54 5.83 -22.76
N ASN A 30 -16.89 5.34 -21.70
CA ASN A 30 -17.30 5.60 -20.31
C ASN A 30 -17.01 7.03 -19.80
N ARG A 31 -16.33 7.88 -20.59
CA ARG A 31 -16.03 9.27 -20.22
C ARG A 31 -17.04 10.29 -20.75
N LYS A 32 -17.95 9.90 -21.66
CA LYS A 32 -18.94 10.82 -22.27
C LYS A 32 -20.35 10.76 -21.68
N THR A 33 -20.61 9.93 -20.67
CA THR A 33 -21.92 9.86 -19.98
C THR A 33 -21.88 10.32 -18.51
N ALA A 34 -20.73 10.79 -18.02
CA ALA A 34 -20.58 11.30 -16.67
C ALA A 34 -20.89 12.82 -16.57
N MET A 35 -22.09 13.24 -16.97
CA MET A 35 -22.67 14.55 -16.65
C MET A 35 -24.20 14.45 -16.78
N ALA A 36 -24.87 13.84 -15.78
CA ALA A 36 -26.23 14.16 -15.32
C ALA A 36 -26.70 13.15 -14.26
N ALA A 37 -27.32 13.67 -13.19
CA ALA A 37 -28.08 13.00 -12.14
C ALA A 37 -27.32 12.06 -11.17
N SER A 38 -27.07 12.55 -9.96
CA SER A 38 -26.72 11.75 -8.79
C SER A 38 -27.90 10.88 -8.36
N SER A 39 -27.85 9.59 -8.73
CA SER A 39 -28.47 8.49 -7.98
C SER A 39 -27.61 7.24 -8.24
N THR A 40 -27.09 6.65 -7.19
CA THR A 40 -26.26 5.43 -7.25
C THR A 40 -27.12 4.24 -7.69
N PHE A 41 -27.21 3.99 -8.99
CA PHE A 41 -27.73 2.74 -9.53
C PHE A 41 -26.60 1.71 -9.57
N VAL A 42 -26.74 0.64 -8.78
CA VAL A 42 -25.94 -0.59 -8.92
C VAL A 42 -26.27 -1.19 -10.29
N SER A 43 -25.26 -1.48 -11.13
CA SER A 43 -25.51 -2.07 -12.45
C SER A 43 -25.86 -3.56 -12.33
N GLU A 44 -26.64 -4.09 -13.28
CA GLU A 44 -27.08 -5.51 -13.32
C GLU A 44 -25.90 -6.49 -13.18
N GLU A 45 -24.79 -6.16 -13.84
CA GLU A 45 -23.54 -6.91 -13.87
C GLU A 45 -22.91 -7.07 -12.47
N GLN A 46 -23.21 -6.16 -11.54
CA GLN A 46 -22.71 -6.21 -10.15
C GLN A 46 -23.56 -7.09 -9.23
N LEU A 47 -24.75 -7.50 -9.68
CA LEU A 47 -25.71 -8.31 -8.90
C LEU A 47 -25.93 -9.71 -9.51
N GLN A 48 -25.07 -10.11 -10.44
CA GLN A 48 -25.16 -11.36 -11.16
C GLN A 48 -24.21 -12.43 -10.59
N CYS A 49 -24.71 -13.65 -10.46
CA CYS A 49 -23.92 -14.80 -10.06
C CYS A 49 -23.06 -15.27 -11.24
N SER A 50 -21.74 -15.38 -11.04
CA SER A 50 -20.82 -15.78 -12.13
C SER A 50 -20.89 -17.27 -12.51
N ILE A 51 -21.76 -18.06 -11.86
CA ILE A 51 -21.99 -19.48 -12.19
C ILE A 51 -23.23 -19.63 -13.06
N CYS A 52 -24.39 -19.16 -12.59
CA CYS A 52 -25.64 -19.27 -13.34
C CYS A 52 -25.88 -18.10 -14.29
N LEU A 53 -25.08 -17.02 -14.19
CA LEU A 53 -25.24 -15.80 -14.96
C LEU A 53 -26.62 -15.15 -14.78
N GLU A 54 -27.25 -15.37 -13.63
CA GLU A 54 -28.53 -14.77 -13.26
C GLU A 54 -28.35 -13.86 -12.04
N LEU A 55 -29.30 -12.95 -11.81
CA LEU A 55 -29.35 -12.15 -10.59
C LEU A 55 -29.35 -13.05 -9.35
N PHE A 56 -28.61 -12.62 -8.33
CA PHE A 56 -28.45 -13.39 -7.10
C PHE A 56 -29.78 -13.84 -6.51
N THR A 57 -29.82 -15.13 -6.15
CA THR A 57 -30.94 -15.76 -5.44
C THR A 57 -30.35 -16.44 -4.22
N LYS A 58 -30.72 -15.96 -3.02
CA LYS A 58 -30.05 -16.30 -1.75
C LYS A 58 -28.53 -16.20 -1.89
N PRO A 59 -27.97 -15.00 -2.16
CA PRO A 59 -26.53 -14.81 -2.33
C PRO A 59 -25.76 -15.21 -1.08
N VAL A 60 -24.60 -15.81 -1.26
CA VAL A 60 -23.63 -16.17 -0.21
C VAL A 60 -22.26 -15.64 -0.60
N SER A 61 -21.46 -15.28 0.40
CA SER A 61 -20.11 -14.74 0.20
C SER A 61 -19.07 -15.78 0.61
N THR A 62 -18.07 -16.02 -0.24
CA THR A 62 -16.91 -16.84 0.14
C THR A 62 -15.93 -16.04 1.01
N PRO A 63 -15.01 -16.68 1.75
CA PRO A 63 -13.98 -15.97 2.53
C PRO A 63 -13.03 -15.09 1.71
N CYS A 64 -13.01 -15.21 0.38
CA CYS A 64 -12.27 -14.31 -0.51
C CYS A 64 -13.10 -13.10 -1.00
N GLY A 65 -14.36 -12.98 -0.58
CA GLY A 65 -15.24 -11.84 -0.86
C GLY A 65 -16.06 -11.94 -2.16
N HIS A 66 -15.98 -13.04 -2.90
CA HIS A 66 -16.82 -13.25 -4.09
C HIS A 66 -18.20 -13.82 -3.71
N ASN A 67 -19.21 -13.47 -4.50
CA ASN A 67 -20.61 -13.75 -4.19
C ASN A 67 -21.22 -14.68 -5.25
N TYR A 68 -22.06 -15.61 -4.79
CA TYR A 68 -22.72 -16.62 -5.61
C TYR A 68 -24.12 -16.90 -5.08
N CYS A 69 -25.02 -17.44 -5.90
CA CYS A 69 -26.24 -18.05 -5.36
C CYS A 69 -25.87 -19.26 -4.49
N MET A 70 -26.51 -19.42 -3.33
CA MET A 70 -26.23 -20.53 -2.40
C MET A 70 -26.26 -21.90 -3.09
N VAL A 71 -27.27 -22.12 -3.93
CA VAL A 71 -27.43 -23.39 -4.68
C VAL A 71 -26.30 -23.58 -5.69
N CYS A 72 -25.88 -22.53 -6.39
CA CYS A 72 -24.83 -22.61 -7.39
C CYS A 72 -23.47 -22.95 -6.76
N LEU A 73 -23.14 -22.33 -5.63
CA LEU A 73 -21.88 -22.59 -4.95
C LEU A 73 -21.87 -23.97 -4.29
N ASN A 74 -22.97 -24.38 -3.66
CA ASN A 74 -23.10 -25.74 -3.11
C ASN A 74 -22.93 -26.80 -4.20
N LYS A 75 -23.66 -26.66 -5.33
CA LYS A 75 -23.54 -27.60 -6.46
C LYS A 75 -22.13 -27.64 -7.04
N TYR A 76 -21.42 -26.51 -7.08
CA TYR A 76 -20.03 -26.49 -7.53
C TYR A 76 -19.12 -27.28 -6.58
N TRP A 77 -19.26 -27.08 -5.26
CA TRP A 77 -18.47 -27.82 -4.26
C TRP A 77 -18.86 -29.30 -4.14
N ASP A 78 -20.12 -29.65 -4.35
CA ASP A 78 -20.58 -31.06 -4.31
C ASP A 78 -20.03 -31.88 -5.49
N ASN A 79 -19.65 -31.22 -6.60
CA ASN A 79 -19.06 -31.85 -7.78
C ASN A 79 -17.55 -31.64 -7.91
N SER A 80 -16.90 -31.06 -6.90
CA SER A 80 -15.46 -30.76 -6.89
C SER A 80 -14.75 -31.55 -5.79
N GLN A 81 -13.52 -32.01 -6.07
CA GLN A 81 -12.67 -32.64 -5.05
C GLN A 81 -12.09 -31.63 -4.05
N LYS A 82 -12.20 -30.32 -4.34
CA LYS A 82 -11.63 -29.23 -3.56
C LYS A 82 -12.65 -28.13 -3.32
N TYR A 83 -12.56 -27.47 -2.16
CA TYR A 83 -13.37 -26.30 -1.84
C TYR A 83 -12.65 -25.03 -2.30
N ASP A 84 -12.72 -24.69 -3.59
CA ASP A 84 -12.13 -23.46 -4.13
C ASP A 84 -13.20 -22.43 -4.52
N CYS A 85 -12.79 -21.17 -4.63
CA CYS A 85 -13.62 -20.11 -5.17
C CYS A 85 -13.71 -20.23 -6.70
N PRO A 86 -14.91 -20.36 -7.31
CA PRO A 86 -15.08 -20.49 -8.75
C PRO A 86 -14.42 -19.38 -9.59
N PHE A 87 -14.38 -18.15 -9.07
CA PHE A 87 -13.83 -16.96 -9.73
C PHE A 87 -12.31 -16.80 -9.57
N CYS A 88 -11.81 -16.66 -8.33
CA CYS A 88 -10.39 -16.37 -8.09
C CYS A 88 -9.52 -17.61 -7.79
N LYS A 89 -10.11 -18.81 -7.76
CA LYS A 89 -9.43 -20.09 -7.52
C LYS A 89 -8.71 -20.21 -6.16
N LYS A 90 -9.04 -19.36 -5.20
CA LYS A 90 -8.55 -19.49 -3.81
C LYS A 90 -9.13 -20.77 -3.19
N GLU A 91 -8.26 -21.69 -2.80
CA GLU A 91 -8.60 -22.95 -2.13
C GLU A 91 -8.85 -22.72 -0.63
N PHE A 92 -9.84 -23.43 -0.08
CA PHE A 92 -10.20 -23.44 1.33
C PHE A 92 -9.93 -24.83 1.91
N THR A 93 -9.27 -24.88 3.08
CA THR A 93 -8.85 -26.14 3.73
C THR A 93 -10.03 -26.99 4.22
N LYS A 94 -11.17 -26.35 4.49
CA LYS A 94 -12.45 -26.99 4.86
C LYS A 94 -13.60 -26.27 4.17
N ARG A 95 -14.73 -26.96 3.95
CA ARG A 95 -15.94 -26.36 3.36
C ARG A 95 -16.39 -25.18 4.23
N PRO A 96 -16.39 -23.94 3.72
CA PRO A 96 -16.89 -22.79 4.46
C PRO A 96 -18.39 -22.93 4.74
N GLU A 97 -18.82 -22.50 5.92
CA GLU A 97 -20.24 -22.36 6.24
C GLU A 97 -20.84 -21.20 5.43
N LEU A 98 -21.97 -21.45 4.78
CA LEU A 98 -22.61 -20.49 3.89
C LEU A 98 -23.82 -19.86 4.58
N CYS A 99 -23.68 -18.60 4.95
CA CYS A 99 -24.79 -17.76 5.39
C CYS A 99 -25.27 -16.88 4.24
N VAL A 100 -26.58 -16.70 4.12
CA VAL A 100 -27.15 -15.78 3.12
C VAL A 100 -26.75 -14.35 3.46
N ASN A 101 -26.14 -13.66 2.50
CA ASN A 101 -25.81 -12.25 2.59
C ASN A 101 -27.09 -11.43 2.37
N THR A 102 -27.75 -11.06 3.46
CA THR A 102 -29.02 -10.30 3.45
C THR A 102 -28.89 -8.97 2.70
N PHE A 103 -27.75 -8.28 2.85
CA PHE A 103 -27.49 -7.02 2.15
C PHE A 103 -27.48 -7.18 0.62
N ILE A 104 -26.76 -8.17 0.08
CA ILE A 104 -26.74 -8.42 -1.39
C ILE A 104 -28.10 -8.94 -1.86
N SER A 105 -28.79 -9.72 -1.02
CA SER A 105 -30.15 -10.18 -1.30
C SER A 105 -31.13 -9.02 -1.46
N ASP A 106 -31.06 -8.03 -0.56
CA ASP A 106 -31.91 -6.84 -0.60
C ASP A 106 -31.58 -5.96 -1.80
N LEU A 107 -30.29 -5.80 -2.14
CA LEU A 107 -29.89 -5.08 -3.35
C LEU A 107 -30.38 -5.77 -4.63
N ALA A 108 -30.26 -7.09 -4.72
CA ALA A 108 -30.77 -7.86 -5.87
C ALA A 108 -32.30 -7.78 -5.97
N ALA A 109 -33.01 -7.75 -4.84
CA ALA A 109 -34.46 -7.58 -4.80
C ALA A 109 -34.90 -6.17 -5.22
N GLN A 110 -34.23 -5.13 -4.72
CA GLN A 110 -34.47 -3.74 -5.10
C GLN A 110 -34.20 -3.51 -6.59
N PHE A 111 -33.13 -4.11 -7.12
CA PHE A 111 -32.81 -4.07 -8.54
C PHE A 111 -33.91 -4.74 -9.38
N LYS A 112 -34.36 -5.96 -9.00
CA LYS A 112 -35.49 -6.66 -9.65
C LYS A 112 -36.76 -5.83 -9.65
N GLU A 113 -37.03 -5.08 -8.58
CA GLU A 113 -38.20 -4.21 -8.50
C GLU A 113 -38.05 -2.99 -9.40
N SER A 114 -36.87 -2.36 -9.43
CA SER A 114 -36.58 -1.20 -10.29
C SER A 114 -36.68 -1.52 -11.80
N VAL A 115 -36.28 -2.74 -12.21
CA VAL A 115 -36.41 -3.22 -13.60
C VAL A 115 -37.87 -3.51 -13.96
N LYS A 116 -38.68 -4.02 -13.02
CA LYS A 116 -40.13 -4.24 -13.22
C LYS A 116 -40.91 -2.92 -13.40
N VAL A 117 -40.45 -1.82 -12.80
CA VAL A 117 -41.06 -0.49 -12.96
C VAL A 117 -40.81 0.07 -14.36
N GLN A 118 -39.68 -0.25 -15.00
CA GLN A 118 -39.34 0.22 -16.35
C GLN A 118 -39.97 -0.61 -17.47
N SER A 119 -40.33 -1.87 -17.24
CA SER A 119 -40.91 -2.76 -18.25
C SER A 119 -42.45 -2.78 -18.30
N SER A 120 -43.15 -2.02 -17.43
CA SER A 120 -44.62 -2.11 -17.29
C SER A 120 -45.41 -1.00 -18.00
N ALA A 121 -44.77 -0.18 -18.84
CA ALA A 121 -45.46 0.76 -19.73
C ALA A 121 -45.90 0.09 -21.04
N ARG A 122 -46.54 -1.09 -21.00
CA ARG A 122 -47.36 -1.63 -22.10
C ARG A 122 -48.08 -2.91 -21.68
N THR A 123 -49.39 -2.91 -21.96
CA THR A 123 -50.36 -4.00 -21.78
C THR A 123 -50.80 -4.29 -20.33
N ALA A 124 -51.94 -3.71 -20.00
CA ALA A 124 -52.77 -4.09 -18.87
C ALA A 124 -53.31 -5.51 -19.07
N LYS A 125 -52.93 -6.42 -18.18
CA LYS A 125 -53.77 -7.54 -17.73
C LYS A 125 -53.77 -7.51 -16.19
N PRO A 126 -54.87 -7.91 -15.53
CA PRO A 126 -55.01 -7.73 -14.09
C PRO A 126 -54.03 -8.66 -13.37
N ARG A 127 -52.99 -8.08 -12.76
CA ARG A 127 -52.16 -8.81 -11.79
C ARG A 127 -53.05 -9.15 -10.60
N ALA A 128 -53.29 -10.45 -10.40
CA ALA A 128 -53.79 -10.95 -9.13
C ALA A 128 -52.87 -10.45 -8.00
N ALA A 129 -53.49 -9.84 -7.00
CA ALA A 129 -52.92 -9.22 -5.83
C ALA A 129 -51.92 -10.10 -5.06
N GLN A 130 -50.62 -9.83 -5.14
CA GLN A 130 -49.66 -10.32 -4.14
C GLN A 130 -49.54 -9.29 -3.01
N GLY A 131 -50.09 -9.63 -1.85
CA GLY A 131 -49.80 -8.93 -0.58
C GLY A 131 -50.95 -8.17 0.07
N HIS A 132 -52.17 -8.23 -0.47
CA HIS A 132 -53.33 -7.59 0.14
C HIS A 132 -53.93 -8.45 1.25
N VAL A 133 -54.32 -7.81 2.36
CA VAL A 133 -55.07 -8.46 3.45
C VAL A 133 -56.46 -8.81 2.91
N PRO A 134 -56.90 -10.09 2.95
CA PRO A 134 -58.23 -10.47 2.48
C PRO A 134 -59.31 -10.00 3.46
N CYS A 135 -60.53 -9.82 2.96
CA CYS A 135 -61.70 -9.59 3.79
C CYS A 135 -62.21 -10.93 4.33
N ASP A 136 -62.38 -11.03 5.64
CA ASP A 136 -62.74 -12.27 6.34
C ASP A 136 -64.22 -12.65 6.18
N VAL A 137 -65.06 -11.70 5.73
CA VAL A 137 -66.51 -11.87 5.58
C VAL A 137 -66.93 -12.21 4.14
N CYS A 138 -66.09 -11.94 3.13
CA CYS A 138 -66.48 -12.17 1.73
C CYS A 138 -66.51 -13.67 1.42
N PRO A 139 -67.55 -14.18 0.72
CA PRO A 139 -67.45 -15.48 0.07
C PRO A 139 -66.34 -15.45 -0.99
N GLU A 140 -65.69 -16.59 -1.23
CA GLU A 140 -64.63 -16.67 -2.23
C GLU A 140 -65.16 -16.30 -3.63
N PRO A 141 -64.43 -15.47 -4.42
CA PRO A 141 -63.12 -14.88 -4.12
C PRO A 141 -63.20 -13.67 -3.17
N THR A 142 -62.33 -13.69 -2.15
CA THR A 142 -62.29 -12.65 -1.09
C THR A 142 -61.83 -11.29 -1.64
N GLN A 143 -62.53 -10.23 -1.26
CA GLN A 143 -62.16 -8.87 -1.61
C GLN A 143 -60.99 -8.37 -0.75
N LYS A 144 -60.25 -7.36 -1.21
CA LYS A 144 -59.20 -6.70 -0.42
C LYS A 144 -59.82 -5.97 0.77
N ALA A 145 -59.30 -6.22 1.97
CA ALA A 145 -59.64 -5.45 3.16
C ALA A 145 -59.02 -4.05 3.13
N LEU A 146 -59.79 -3.06 3.59
CA LEU A 146 -59.34 -1.67 3.77
C LEU A 146 -58.98 -1.38 5.22
N LYS A 147 -59.75 -1.94 6.17
CA LYS A 147 -59.55 -1.76 7.61
C LYS A 147 -59.67 -3.08 8.33
N SER A 148 -58.96 -3.20 9.45
CA SER A 148 -59.15 -4.27 10.43
C SER A 148 -59.80 -3.70 11.68
N CYS A 149 -60.76 -4.42 12.24
CA CYS A 149 -61.45 -4.06 13.48
C CYS A 149 -60.84 -4.83 14.64
N LEU A 150 -60.32 -4.11 15.64
CA LEU A 150 -59.71 -4.73 16.81
C LEU A 150 -60.75 -5.39 17.72
N ASP A 151 -61.99 -4.87 17.75
CA ASP A 151 -63.07 -5.45 18.57
C ASP A 151 -63.69 -6.69 17.92
N CYS A 152 -63.76 -6.75 16.59
CA CYS A 152 -64.27 -7.92 15.87
C CYS A 152 -63.20 -8.98 15.63
N GLY A 153 -61.91 -8.64 15.72
CA GLY A 153 -60.81 -9.53 15.34
C GLY A 153 -60.83 -9.92 13.86
N MET A 154 -61.39 -9.06 12.99
CA MET A 154 -61.58 -9.33 11.56
C MET A 154 -61.23 -8.13 10.68
N SER A 155 -60.90 -8.40 9.43
CA SER A 155 -60.56 -7.45 8.37
C SER A 155 -61.68 -7.36 7.33
N PHE A 156 -62.02 -6.13 6.92
CA PHE A 156 -63.19 -5.83 6.11
C PHE A 156 -62.83 -5.07 4.83
N CYS A 157 -63.38 -5.52 3.70
CA CYS A 157 -63.43 -4.73 2.47
C CYS A 157 -64.40 -3.54 2.64
N ASP A 158 -64.42 -2.62 1.67
CA ASP A 158 -65.20 -1.38 1.81
C ASP A 158 -66.69 -1.63 2.08
N THR A 159 -67.31 -2.60 1.38
CA THR A 159 -68.72 -2.94 1.54
C THR A 159 -69.03 -3.46 2.95
N HIS A 160 -68.23 -4.38 3.49
CA HIS A 160 -68.44 -4.89 4.84
C HIS A 160 -68.02 -3.88 5.93
N LEU A 161 -67.15 -2.92 5.58
CA LEU A 161 -66.81 -1.80 6.44
C LEU A 161 -67.95 -0.77 6.56
N GLU A 162 -68.83 -0.65 5.56
CA GLU A 162 -69.99 0.25 5.65
C GLU A 162 -70.89 -0.06 6.85
N HIS A 163 -71.03 -1.34 7.24
CA HIS A 163 -71.77 -1.70 8.44
C HIS A 163 -71.16 -1.11 9.72
N HIS A 164 -69.83 -1.01 9.79
CA HIS A 164 -69.13 -0.33 10.89
C HIS A 164 -69.27 1.19 10.82
N LYS A 165 -69.50 1.76 9.64
CA LYS A 165 -69.71 3.21 9.45
C LYS A 165 -71.15 3.65 9.69
N ILE A 166 -72.15 2.81 9.43
CA ILE A 166 -73.57 3.19 9.44
C ILE A 166 -74.26 2.77 10.74
N SER A 167 -73.98 1.56 11.24
CA SER A 167 -74.64 1.03 12.45
C SER A 167 -74.19 1.77 13.71
N ALA A 168 -75.15 2.34 14.46
CA ALA A 168 -74.87 3.07 15.70
C ALA A 168 -74.10 2.23 16.74
N LYS A 169 -74.31 0.90 16.76
CA LYS A 169 -73.60 -0.03 17.66
C LYS A 169 -72.15 -0.30 17.22
N LEU A 170 -71.89 -0.38 15.92
CA LEU A 170 -70.58 -0.76 15.37
C LEU A 170 -69.67 0.46 15.13
N LYS A 171 -70.23 1.69 15.10
CA LYS A 171 -69.45 2.94 15.01
C LYS A 171 -68.44 3.13 16.14
N GLN A 172 -68.64 2.47 17.27
CA GLN A 172 -67.75 2.55 18.43
C GLN A 172 -66.54 1.60 18.33
N HIS A 173 -66.54 0.68 17.36
CA HIS A 173 -65.43 -0.25 17.19
C HIS A 173 -64.17 0.46 16.69
N LYS A 174 -63.02 0.03 17.19
CA LYS A 174 -61.70 0.57 16.87
C LYS A 174 -61.19 -0.06 15.57
N LEU A 175 -61.17 0.74 14.52
CA LEU A 175 -60.69 0.37 13.19
C LEU A 175 -59.26 0.89 12.95
N ILE A 176 -58.38 0.01 12.48
CA ILE A 176 -57.02 0.32 12.03
C ILE A 176 -56.87 0.00 10.55
N ASP A 177 -55.78 0.47 9.92
CA ASP A 177 -55.43 0.04 8.57
C ASP A 177 -55.32 -1.49 8.49
N ALA A 178 -55.72 -2.08 7.37
CA ALA A 178 -55.72 -3.53 7.24
C ALA A 178 -54.30 -4.10 7.46
N VAL A 179 -54.17 -4.96 8.48
CA VAL A 179 -52.91 -5.60 8.87
C VAL A 179 -52.98 -7.10 8.64
N LYS A 180 -51.86 -7.72 8.24
CA LYS A 180 -51.80 -9.17 7.99
C LYS A 180 -51.87 -9.99 9.27
N ASN A 181 -51.25 -9.50 10.34
CA ASN A 181 -51.18 -10.17 11.63
C ASN A 181 -52.06 -9.44 12.64
N LEU A 182 -53.38 -9.45 12.43
CA LEU A 182 -54.32 -8.78 13.34
C LEU A 182 -54.23 -9.34 14.78
N GLU A 183 -53.89 -10.63 14.89
CA GLU A 183 -53.70 -11.33 16.16
C GLU A 183 -52.56 -10.75 17.02
N ASP A 184 -51.57 -10.09 16.41
CA ASP A 184 -50.48 -9.41 17.14
C ASP A 184 -50.99 -8.18 17.92
N TYR A 185 -52.17 -7.66 17.55
CA TYR A 185 -52.82 -6.51 18.20
C TYR A 185 -53.84 -6.93 19.25
N ILE A 186 -54.10 -8.23 19.40
CA ILE A 186 -55.09 -8.79 20.32
C ILE A 186 -54.39 -9.55 21.44
N CYS A 187 -54.82 -9.31 22.68
CA CYS A 187 -54.34 -10.05 23.83
C CYS A 187 -54.83 -11.49 23.77
N GLN A 188 -53.90 -12.43 23.63
CA GLN A 188 -54.19 -13.86 23.52
C GLN A 188 -54.92 -14.44 24.74
N ARG A 189 -54.73 -13.85 25.94
CA ARG A 189 -55.38 -14.30 27.18
C ARG A 189 -56.82 -13.80 27.33
N HIS A 190 -57.09 -12.58 26.90
CA HIS A 190 -58.38 -11.92 27.15
C HIS A 190 -59.21 -11.66 25.89
N GLN A 191 -58.66 -11.96 24.72
CA GLN A 191 -59.30 -11.74 23.41
C GLN A 191 -59.78 -10.28 23.26
N ARG A 192 -58.92 -9.33 23.67
CA ARG A 192 -59.19 -7.89 23.69
C ARG A 192 -58.01 -7.10 23.12
N PRO A 193 -58.25 -5.92 22.53
CA PRO A 193 -57.19 -5.10 21.96
C PRO A 193 -56.06 -4.79 22.95
N LEU A 194 -54.82 -4.81 22.47
CA LEU A 194 -53.65 -4.32 23.20
C LEU A 194 -53.62 -2.80 23.08
N GLU A 195 -53.81 -2.10 24.19
CA GLU A 195 -53.92 -0.63 24.24
C GLU A 195 -52.95 0.03 25.22
N LEU A 196 -52.35 -0.77 26.10
CA LEU A 196 -51.42 -0.30 27.12
C LEU A 196 -50.05 -0.94 26.90
N PHE A 197 -48.99 -0.26 27.33
CA PHE A 197 -47.63 -0.76 27.38
C PHE A 197 -47.18 -0.87 28.83
N CYS A 198 -46.75 -2.07 29.24
CA CYS A 198 -46.15 -2.30 30.54
C CYS A 198 -44.65 -1.97 30.49
N ARG A 199 -44.22 -0.91 31.17
CA ARG A 199 -42.80 -0.51 31.22
C ARG A 199 -41.92 -1.50 31.98
N ASN A 200 -42.47 -2.18 32.98
CA ASN A 200 -41.72 -3.18 33.75
C ASN A 200 -41.36 -4.40 32.90
N ASP A 201 -42.34 -4.91 32.13
CA ASP A 201 -42.17 -6.14 31.34
C ASP A 201 -41.84 -5.88 29.86
N GLN A 202 -41.80 -4.61 29.44
CA GLN A 202 -41.57 -4.17 28.07
C GLN A 202 -42.47 -4.85 27.01
N LYS A 203 -43.77 -4.97 27.30
CA LYS A 203 -44.75 -5.60 26.40
C LYS A 203 -46.07 -4.84 26.34
N CYS A 204 -46.75 -4.93 25.19
CA CYS A 204 -48.11 -4.43 25.03
C CYS A 204 -49.10 -5.36 25.76
N VAL A 205 -50.07 -4.79 26.46
CA VAL A 205 -51.08 -5.49 27.27
C VAL A 205 -52.46 -4.86 27.04
N CYS A 206 -53.54 -5.61 27.27
CA CYS A 206 -54.90 -5.06 27.24
C CYS A 206 -55.29 -4.53 28.64
N LEU A 207 -56.44 -3.85 28.75
CA LEU A 207 -56.92 -3.31 30.01
C LEU A 207 -57.11 -4.38 31.10
N PHE A 208 -57.67 -5.54 30.78
CA PHE A 208 -57.87 -6.63 31.76
C PHE A 208 -56.57 -7.23 32.31
N CYS A 209 -55.47 -7.13 31.55
CA CYS A 209 -54.16 -7.54 32.05
C CYS A 209 -53.71 -6.72 33.26
N THR A 210 -54.17 -5.47 33.40
CA THR A 210 -53.83 -4.58 34.52
C THR A 210 -54.66 -4.86 35.77
N GLU A 211 -55.72 -5.66 35.68
CA GLU A 211 -56.47 -6.11 36.86
C GLU A 211 -55.85 -7.35 37.52
N GLY A 212 -54.98 -8.07 36.77
CA GLY A 212 -54.31 -9.29 37.21
C GLY A 212 -52.78 -9.16 37.26
N GLU A 213 -52.10 -9.85 36.35
CA GLU A 213 -50.62 -9.98 36.30
C GLU A 213 -49.87 -8.64 36.29
N HIS A 214 -50.47 -7.56 35.77
CA HIS A 214 -49.83 -6.25 35.65
C HIS A 214 -50.38 -5.21 36.62
N LYS A 215 -51.10 -5.63 37.67
CA LYS A 215 -51.80 -4.72 38.60
C LYS A 215 -50.90 -3.74 39.34
N SER A 216 -49.69 -4.15 39.69
CA SER A 216 -48.69 -3.30 40.36
C SER A 216 -47.65 -2.73 39.39
N HIS A 217 -47.77 -2.98 38.09
CA HIS A 217 -46.78 -2.55 37.11
C HIS A 217 -47.15 -1.19 36.54
N ASN A 218 -46.12 -0.45 36.12
CA ASN A 218 -46.31 0.83 35.43
C ASN A 218 -46.82 0.56 34.01
N THR A 219 -48.12 0.70 33.82
CA THR A 219 -48.78 0.58 32.52
C THR A 219 -49.27 1.94 32.06
N ILE A 220 -48.95 2.29 30.82
CA ILE A 220 -49.33 3.57 30.18
C ILE A 220 -49.92 3.31 28.80
N PRO A 221 -50.67 4.24 28.19
CA PRO A 221 -51.14 4.08 26.81
C PRO A 221 -49.98 3.85 25.82
N ILE A 222 -50.19 2.98 24.83
CA ILE A 222 -49.17 2.65 23.80
C ILE A 222 -48.74 3.91 23.05
N GLU A 223 -49.66 4.83 22.80
CA GLU A 223 -49.42 6.08 22.09
C GLU A 223 -48.40 6.96 22.83
N GLU A 224 -48.47 7.00 24.17
CA GLU A 224 -47.55 7.76 25.02
C GLU A 224 -46.14 7.15 25.02
N GLU A 225 -46.01 5.83 25.25
CA GLU A 225 -44.70 5.17 25.20
C GLU A 225 -44.07 5.27 23.80
N THR A 226 -44.90 5.19 22.75
CA THR A 226 -44.44 5.31 21.37
C THR A 226 -43.87 6.70 21.10
N ALA A 227 -44.51 7.77 21.60
CA ALA A 227 -44.00 9.13 21.47
C ALA A 227 -42.63 9.30 22.15
N ASP A 228 -42.48 8.78 23.37
CA ASP A 228 -41.22 8.80 24.12
C ASP A 228 -40.11 8.03 23.40
N LYS A 229 -40.39 6.80 22.96
CA LYS A 229 -39.42 5.95 22.25
C LYS A 229 -39.04 6.54 20.91
N LYS A 230 -40.00 7.09 20.15
CA LYS A 230 -39.75 7.76 18.87
C LYS A 230 -38.82 8.97 19.03
N THR A 231 -39.02 9.78 20.07
CA THR A 231 -38.14 10.92 20.38
C THR A 231 -36.71 10.46 20.69
N LYS A 232 -36.55 9.41 21.50
CA LYS A 232 -35.23 8.81 21.78
C LYS A 232 -34.57 8.28 20.51
N MET A 233 -35.32 7.57 19.66
CA MET A 233 -34.82 7.05 18.38
C MET A 233 -34.40 8.17 17.43
N GLN A 234 -35.14 9.27 17.35
CA GLN A 234 -34.79 10.43 16.54
C GLN A 234 -33.48 11.07 17.01
N LYS A 235 -33.26 11.18 18.33
CA LYS A 235 -31.99 11.66 18.88
C LYS A 235 -30.82 10.74 18.49
N THR A 236 -30.97 9.43 18.70
CA THR A 236 -29.95 8.45 18.30
C THR A 236 -29.69 8.49 16.79
N GLN A 237 -30.73 8.64 15.97
CA GLN A 237 -30.61 8.77 14.53
C GLN A 237 -29.80 10.02 14.15
N ALA A 238 -30.05 11.15 14.80
CA ALA A 238 -29.28 12.38 14.58
C ALA A 238 -27.80 12.21 14.98
N ASP A 239 -27.52 11.55 16.11
CA ASP A 239 -26.16 11.26 16.55
C ASP A 239 -25.41 10.37 15.55
N VAL A 240 -26.06 9.31 15.05
CA VAL A 240 -25.49 8.42 14.02
C VAL A 240 -25.23 9.18 12.72
N GLN A 241 -26.16 10.05 12.28
CA GLN A 241 -25.96 10.89 11.11
C GLN A 241 -24.75 11.83 11.27
N LYS A 242 -24.58 12.43 12.45
CA LYS A 242 -23.42 13.25 12.77
C LYS A 242 -22.13 12.44 12.70
N MET A 243 -22.10 11.24 13.29
CA MET A 243 -20.95 10.34 13.21
C MET A 243 -20.59 9.99 11.76
N ILE A 244 -21.58 9.73 10.91
CA ILE A 244 -21.36 9.47 9.48
C ILE A 244 -20.69 10.67 8.81
N GLN A 245 -21.20 11.89 9.04
CA GLN A 245 -20.61 13.11 8.48
C GLN A 245 -19.17 13.34 8.96
N ASP A 246 -18.89 13.12 10.24
CA ASP A 246 -17.55 13.24 10.80
C ASP A 246 -16.58 12.23 10.18
N ARG A 247 -17.01 10.98 9.98
CA ARG A 247 -16.20 9.95 9.32
C ARG A 247 -15.98 10.25 7.85
N LEU A 248 -16.98 10.76 7.13
CA LEU A 248 -16.83 11.22 5.74
C LEU A 248 -15.85 12.39 5.63
N LYS A 249 -15.89 13.35 6.55
CA LYS A 249 -14.91 14.44 6.64
C LYS A 249 -13.51 13.88 6.89
N LYS A 250 -13.36 12.92 7.82
CA LYS A 250 -12.07 12.32 8.12
C LYS A 250 -11.46 11.58 6.93
N ILE A 251 -12.29 10.86 6.16
CA ILE A 251 -11.86 10.21 4.91
C ILE A 251 -11.32 11.24 3.92
N LYS A 252 -12.00 12.39 3.76
CA LYS A 252 -11.53 13.47 2.87
C LYS A 252 -10.19 14.04 3.33
N GLU A 253 -10.01 14.28 4.63
CA GLU A 253 -8.74 14.75 5.22
C GLU A 253 -7.59 13.76 4.97
N ILE A 254 -7.82 12.47 5.22
CA ILE A 254 -6.80 11.42 5.00
C ILE A 254 -6.42 11.35 3.52
N LYS A 255 -7.40 11.34 2.62
CA LYS A 255 -7.15 11.35 1.17
C LYS A 255 -6.31 12.55 0.76
N HIS A 256 -6.65 13.74 1.24
CA HIS A 256 -5.87 14.96 0.97
C HIS A 256 -4.44 14.86 1.51
N SER A 257 -4.27 14.39 2.76
CA SER A 257 -2.96 14.20 3.38
C SER A 257 -2.07 13.23 2.60
N VAL A 258 -2.63 12.12 2.11
CA VAL A 258 -1.92 11.15 1.26
C VAL A 258 -1.49 11.79 -0.06
N THR A 259 -2.39 12.52 -0.72
CA THR A 259 -2.05 13.24 -1.97
C THR A 259 -0.94 14.27 -1.74
N LEU A 260 -1.00 15.03 -0.65
CA LEU A 260 0.01 16.03 -0.30
C LEU A 260 1.37 15.37 -0.01
N LYS A 261 1.40 14.32 0.81
CA LYS A 261 2.63 13.56 1.09
C LYS A 261 3.22 12.95 -0.18
N LYS A 262 2.39 12.42 -1.08
CA LYS A 262 2.84 11.92 -2.39
C LYS A 262 3.52 13.03 -3.20
N LYS A 263 2.89 14.20 -3.30
CA LYS A 263 3.48 15.36 -4.00
C LYS A 263 4.81 15.79 -3.38
N ASN A 264 4.90 15.81 -2.04
CA ASN A 264 6.13 16.16 -1.34
C ASN A 264 7.24 15.14 -1.60
N ILE A 265 6.92 13.84 -1.57
CA ILE A 265 7.88 12.77 -1.90
C ILE A 265 8.34 12.88 -3.35
N ASP A 266 7.42 13.14 -4.29
CA ASP A 266 7.77 13.27 -5.70
C ASP A 266 8.63 14.52 -5.96
N LYS A 267 8.40 15.61 -5.21
CA LYS A 267 9.28 16.78 -5.22
C LYS A 267 10.67 16.45 -4.66
N GLU A 268 10.75 15.79 -3.50
CA GLU A 268 12.03 15.40 -2.89
C GLU A 268 12.87 14.49 -3.81
N LYS A 269 12.20 13.59 -4.56
CA LYS A 269 12.86 12.76 -5.59
C LYS A 269 13.44 13.61 -6.71
N GLU A 270 12.68 14.58 -7.21
CA GLU A 270 13.13 15.47 -8.27
C GLU A 270 14.30 16.35 -7.81
N ASP A 271 14.16 16.97 -6.64
CA ASP A 271 15.21 17.79 -6.01
C ASP A 271 16.49 16.97 -5.80
N SER A 272 16.36 15.72 -5.34
CA SER A 272 17.50 14.78 -5.21
C SER A 272 18.11 14.43 -6.58
N ALA A 273 17.29 14.14 -7.58
CA ALA A 273 17.76 13.79 -8.93
C ALA A 273 18.47 14.96 -9.61
N GLU A 274 18.05 16.20 -9.35
CA GLU A 274 18.73 17.40 -9.83
C GLU A 274 20.14 17.55 -9.22
N ILE A 275 20.29 17.31 -7.91
CA ILE A 275 21.61 17.32 -7.26
C ILE A 275 22.55 16.31 -7.92
N PHE A 276 22.06 15.09 -8.20
CA PHE A 276 22.85 14.06 -8.88
C PHE A 276 23.21 14.44 -10.31
N ARG A 277 22.27 15.02 -11.08
CA ARG A 277 22.55 15.52 -12.43
C ARG A 277 23.65 16.58 -12.42
N SER A 278 23.53 17.57 -11.53
CA SER A 278 24.52 18.63 -11.38
C SER A 278 25.90 18.10 -11.01
N LEU A 279 25.98 17.11 -10.09
CA LEU A 279 27.22 16.47 -9.71
C LEU A 279 27.86 15.70 -10.88
N MET A 280 27.08 14.89 -11.60
CA MET A 280 27.57 14.14 -12.77
C MET A 280 28.12 15.08 -13.85
N SER A 281 27.36 16.12 -14.20
CA SER A 281 27.82 17.10 -15.19
C SER A 281 29.08 17.85 -14.74
N SER A 282 29.26 18.06 -13.43
CA SER A 282 30.49 18.68 -12.91
C SER A 282 31.70 17.76 -13.04
N ILE A 283 31.53 16.46 -12.78
CA ILE A 283 32.58 15.45 -12.96
C ILE A 283 32.94 15.29 -14.45
N GLU A 284 31.94 15.25 -15.33
CA GLU A 284 32.15 15.19 -16.79
C GLU A 284 32.93 16.41 -17.30
N ARG A 285 32.61 17.61 -16.83
CA ARG A 285 33.39 18.83 -17.15
C ARG A 285 34.82 18.74 -16.65
N MET A 286 35.02 18.36 -15.37
CA MET A 286 36.36 18.19 -14.81
C MET A 286 37.20 17.18 -15.62
N GLN A 287 36.59 16.09 -16.09
CA GLN A 287 37.25 15.10 -16.93
C GLN A 287 37.65 15.69 -18.29
N ALA A 288 36.75 16.42 -18.94
CA ALA A 288 37.02 17.06 -20.23
C ALA A 288 38.14 18.12 -20.12
N ASP A 289 38.11 18.94 -19.08
CA ASP A 289 39.12 19.97 -18.84
C ASP A 289 40.51 19.36 -18.62
N LEU A 290 40.61 18.28 -17.82
CA LEU A 290 41.87 17.58 -17.60
C LEU A 290 42.42 16.96 -18.89
N LEU A 291 41.55 16.34 -19.70
CA LEU A 291 41.97 15.75 -20.97
C LEU A 291 42.48 16.83 -21.94
N MET A 292 41.80 17.97 -22.03
CA MET A 292 42.22 19.09 -22.86
C MET A 292 43.61 19.61 -22.47
N VAL A 293 43.88 19.79 -21.17
CA VAL A 293 45.19 20.23 -20.68
C VAL A 293 46.28 19.21 -21.02
N LEU A 294 46.01 17.91 -20.88
CA LEU A 294 46.96 16.86 -21.23
C LEU A 294 47.26 16.83 -22.73
N GLU A 295 46.24 16.97 -23.57
CA GLU A 295 46.39 17.01 -25.04
C GLU A 295 47.18 18.23 -25.51
N GLU A 296 46.95 19.41 -24.92
CA GLU A 296 47.71 20.62 -25.25
C GLU A 296 49.18 20.46 -24.89
N LYS A 297 49.48 19.90 -23.72
CA LYS A 297 50.85 19.65 -23.27
C LYS A 297 51.57 18.60 -24.11
N GLN A 298 50.86 17.56 -24.51
CA GLN A 298 51.40 16.59 -25.45
C GLN A 298 51.80 17.26 -26.77
N LYS A 299 50.94 18.14 -27.33
CA LYS A 299 51.26 18.88 -28.55
C LYS A 299 52.47 19.81 -28.39
N ASP A 300 52.64 20.43 -27.22
CA ASP A 300 53.81 21.27 -26.94
C ASP A 300 55.11 20.45 -26.89
N ILE A 301 55.08 19.28 -26.25
CA ILE A 301 56.21 18.34 -26.20
C ILE A 301 56.56 17.85 -27.61
N GLU A 302 55.55 17.45 -28.39
CA GLU A 302 55.72 17.00 -29.78
C GLU A 302 56.34 18.12 -30.65
N ARG A 303 55.84 19.36 -30.52
CA ARG A 303 56.39 20.51 -31.24
C ARG A 303 57.83 20.82 -30.85
N GLN A 304 58.17 20.69 -29.57
CA GLN A 304 59.55 20.89 -29.08
C GLN A 304 60.49 19.81 -29.64
N ALA A 305 60.05 18.55 -29.62
CA ALA A 305 60.81 17.42 -30.18
C ALA A 305 61.04 17.60 -31.69
N GLU A 306 60.00 17.95 -32.44
CA GLU A 306 60.09 18.19 -33.88
C GLU A 306 61.05 19.35 -34.20
N GLY A 307 61.05 20.40 -33.37
CA GLY A 307 62.02 21.50 -33.47
C GLY A 307 63.47 21.03 -33.33
N PHE A 308 63.78 20.20 -32.33
CA PHE A 308 65.13 19.65 -32.15
C PHE A 308 65.54 18.70 -33.28
N VAL A 309 64.63 17.82 -33.71
CA VAL A 309 64.88 16.91 -34.84
C VAL A 309 65.25 17.70 -36.08
N LYS A 310 64.52 18.79 -36.38
CA LYS A 310 64.79 19.63 -37.55
C LYS A 310 66.17 20.29 -37.51
N ILE A 311 66.62 20.74 -36.32
CA ILE A 311 67.97 21.33 -36.16
C ILE A 311 69.04 20.25 -36.39
N LEU A 312 68.87 19.07 -35.80
CA LEU A 312 69.80 17.94 -35.97
C LEU A 312 69.88 17.46 -37.42
N GLU A 313 68.75 17.36 -38.12
CA GLU A 313 68.70 17.00 -39.53
C GLU A 313 69.48 18.01 -40.40
N GLN A 314 69.38 19.30 -40.08
CA GLN A 314 70.13 20.35 -40.77
C GLN A 314 71.64 20.26 -40.49
N GLU A 315 72.05 20.08 -39.22
CA GLU A 315 73.47 19.93 -38.84
C GLU A 315 74.07 18.67 -39.50
N ILE A 316 73.34 17.55 -39.52
CA ILE A 316 73.76 16.33 -40.24
C ILE A 316 73.93 16.59 -41.74
N ALA A 317 73.03 17.35 -42.37
CA ALA A 317 73.13 17.68 -43.79
C ALA A 317 74.34 18.57 -44.10
N GLU A 318 74.67 19.50 -43.21
CA GLU A 318 75.87 20.33 -43.30
C GLU A 318 77.14 19.50 -43.10
N LEU A 319 77.18 18.65 -42.07
CA LEU A 319 78.30 17.73 -41.81
C LEU A 319 78.55 16.78 -42.99
N LYS A 320 77.50 16.18 -43.56
CA LYS A 320 77.61 15.33 -44.77
C LYS A 320 78.17 16.08 -45.98
N ARG A 321 77.83 17.36 -46.13
CA ARG A 321 78.37 18.20 -47.23
C ARG A 321 79.86 18.43 -47.03
N SER A 322 80.27 18.81 -45.82
CA SER A 322 81.68 19.02 -45.48
C SER A 322 82.51 17.75 -45.63
N ASP A 323 81.95 16.59 -45.28
CA ASP A 323 82.59 15.28 -45.45
C ASP A 323 82.84 14.94 -46.94
N LEU A 324 81.85 15.17 -47.82
CA LEU A 324 82.02 14.98 -49.26
C LEU A 324 83.08 15.92 -49.88
N GLU A 325 83.17 17.16 -49.40
CA GLU A 325 84.20 18.11 -49.82
C GLU A 325 85.59 17.64 -49.39
N LEU A 326 85.71 17.11 -48.16
CA LEU A 326 86.92 16.51 -47.64
C LEU A 326 87.39 15.29 -48.43
N GLU A 327 86.50 14.34 -48.71
CA GLU A 327 86.83 13.17 -49.53
C GLU A 327 87.39 13.58 -50.89
N LYS A 328 86.78 14.58 -51.55
CA LYS A 328 87.27 15.09 -52.85
C LYS A 328 88.66 15.71 -52.75
N LEU A 329 88.92 16.47 -51.69
CA LEU A 329 90.23 17.10 -51.47
C LEU A 329 91.30 16.05 -51.17
N LEU A 330 91.01 15.03 -50.35
CA LEU A 330 91.94 13.95 -50.01
C LEU A 330 92.35 13.12 -51.24
N HIS A 331 91.47 12.95 -52.21
CA HIS A 331 91.74 12.26 -53.47
C HIS A 331 92.31 13.18 -54.57
N SER A 332 92.58 14.46 -54.27
CA SER A 332 93.14 15.42 -55.23
C SER A 332 94.66 15.28 -55.32
N GLU A 333 95.19 15.25 -56.54
CA GLU A 333 96.64 15.31 -56.81
C GLU A 333 97.19 16.75 -56.76
N ASP A 334 96.33 17.77 -56.58
CA ASP A 334 96.73 19.18 -56.44
C ASP A 334 97.09 19.51 -54.98
N HIS A 335 98.33 19.21 -54.62
CA HIS A 335 98.87 19.42 -53.27
C HIS A 335 98.87 20.89 -52.82
N PHE A 336 98.93 21.86 -53.75
CA PHE A 336 98.89 23.28 -53.41
C PHE A 336 97.46 23.72 -53.03
N HIS A 337 96.46 23.27 -53.79
CA HIS A 337 95.05 23.52 -53.47
C HIS A 337 94.66 22.87 -52.13
N LEU A 338 95.10 21.65 -51.87
CA LEU A 338 94.87 20.96 -50.60
C LEU A 338 95.42 21.75 -49.40
N LEU A 339 96.68 22.19 -49.46
CA LEU A 339 97.29 22.97 -48.38
C LEU A 339 96.60 24.33 -48.19
N LYS A 340 96.23 25.00 -49.29
CA LYS A 340 95.52 26.27 -49.24
C LYS A 340 94.14 26.13 -48.58
N VAL A 341 93.39 25.08 -48.93
CA VAL A 341 92.05 24.81 -48.40
C VAL A 341 92.10 24.33 -46.95
N TYR A 342 93.06 23.47 -46.60
CA TYR A 342 93.26 23.00 -45.23
C TYR A 342 93.54 24.16 -44.26
N LEU A 343 94.36 25.13 -44.68
CA LEU A 343 94.70 26.31 -43.87
C LEU A 343 93.55 27.32 -43.71
N THR A 344 92.52 27.31 -44.58
CA THR A 344 91.39 28.26 -44.52
C THR A 344 90.08 27.68 -44.01
N LEU A 345 89.81 26.38 -44.13
CA LEU A 345 88.50 25.79 -43.87
C LEU A 345 88.44 24.84 -42.66
N PHE A 346 89.58 24.40 -42.11
CA PHE A 346 89.62 23.33 -41.11
C PHE A 346 89.71 23.79 -39.65
N ILE A 347 88.90 24.78 -39.29
CA ILE A 347 88.52 25.00 -37.88
C ILE A 347 87.12 24.42 -37.74
N PRO A 348 86.91 23.32 -36.99
CA PRO A 348 85.57 22.78 -36.77
C PRO A 348 84.68 23.89 -36.21
N THR A 349 83.72 24.37 -37.00
CA THR A 349 82.67 25.26 -36.49
C THR A 349 81.91 24.46 -35.45
N SER A 350 81.91 24.95 -34.21
CA SER A 350 81.51 24.18 -33.01
C SER A 350 80.29 23.29 -33.25
N THR A 351 80.47 21.98 -33.16
CA THR A 351 79.34 21.05 -33.01
C THR A 351 78.59 21.47 -31.75
N SER A 352 77.31 21.76 -31.86
CA SER A 352 76.53 22.18 -30.70
C SER A 352 76.62 21.09 -29.62
N ASN A 353 76.72 21.46 -28.35
CA ASN A 353 76.82 20.48 -27.26
C ASN A 353 75.43 19.88 -27.00
N TRP A 354 75.13 18.79 -27.70
CA TRP A 354 73.85 18.07 -27.66
C TRP A 354 73.64 17.24 -26.39
N ASP A 355 74.65 17.07 -25.54
CA ASP A 355 74.61 16.21 -24.35
C ASP A 355 73.68 16.73 -23.23
N LYS A 356 73.10 17.92 -23.38
CA LYS A 356 72.27 18.60 -22.35
C LYS A 356 70.84 18.92 -22.77
N ILE A 357 70.37 18.43 -23.92
CA ILE A 357 69.01 18.73 -24.37
C ILE A 357 68.04 17.73 -23.73
N GLU A 358 67.30 18.21 -22.74
CA GLU A 358 66.20 17.49 -22.10
C GLU A 358 64.87 18.11 -22.54
N ILE A 359 64.02 17.30 -23.18
CA ILE A 359 62.63 17.69 -23.44
C ILE A 359 61.94 17.75 -22.08
N ASN A 360 61.46 18.92 -21.70
CA ASN A 360 60.87 19.12 -20.37
C ASN A 360 59.58 18.30 -20.25
N SER A 361 59.68 17.16 -19.57
CA SER A 361 58.65 16.13 -19.48
C SER A 361 57.75 16.29 -18.26
N SER A 362 58.01 17.27 -17.39
CA SER A 362 57.35 17.34 -16.09
C SER A 362 55.96 17.96 -16.19
N LEU A 363 54.95 17.11 -16.43
CA LEU A 363 53.60 17.41 -16.00
C LEU A 363 53.35 16.71 -14.65
N SER A 364 53.46 17.45 -13.55
CA SER A 364 53.02 16.94 -12.26
C SER A 364 51.49 17.01 -12.19
N VAL A 365 50.83 15.98 -12.71
CA VAL A 365 49.38 15.75 -12.52
C VAL A 365 49.11 15.02 -11.19
N GLU A 366 50.15 14.78 -10.39
CA GLU A 366 50.07 14.01 -9.15
C GLU A 366 49.16 14.69 -8.11
N ASP A 367 49.14 16.02 -8.06
CA ASP A 367 48.26 16.78 -7.18
C ASP A 367 46.79 16.63 -7.59
N VAL A 368 46.50 16.76 -8.90
CA VAL A 368 45.14 16.56 -9.46
C VAL A 368 44.66 15.13 -9.21
N LYS A 369 45.53 14.14 -9.38
CA LYS A 369 45.23 12.73 -9.12
C LYS A 369 44.93 12.48 -7.64
N ARG A 370 45.68 13.12 -6.73
CA ARG A 370 45.42 13.04 -5.28
C ARG A 370 44.04 13.61 -4.94
N ASP A 371 43.69 14.75 -5.52
CA ASP A 371 42.39 15.40 -5.31
C ASP A 371 41.23 14.55 -5.86
N LEU A 372 41.41 13.94 -7.04
CA LEU A 372 40.43 13.01 -7.62
C LEU A 372 40.23 11.76 -6.76
N LEU A 373 41.29 11.21 -6.16
CA LEU A 373 41.18 10.09 -5.22
C LEU A 373 40.41 10.47 -3.95
N HIS A 374 40.64 11.68 -3.43
CA HIS A 374 39.87 12.21 -2.29
C HIS A 374 38.39 12.38 -2.64
N LEU A 375 38.08 12.92 -3.83
CA LEU A 375 36.71 13.06 -4.31
C LEU A 375 36.03 11.69 -4.45
N GLN A 376 36.72 10.71 -5.04
CA GLN A 376 36.23 9.34 -5.18
C GLN A 376 35.91 8.71 -3.82
N GLN A 377 36.79 8.89 -2.82
CA GLN A 377 36.57 8.36 -1.48
C GLN A 377 35.37 9.03 -0.79
N SER A 378 35.21 10.35 -0.95
CA SER A 378 34.07 11.11 -0.42
C SER A 378 32.75 10.65 -1.04
N VAL A 379 32.70 10.46 -2.37
CA VAL A 379 31.54 9.90 -3.07
C VAL A 379 31.23 8.49 -2.58
N ASN A 380 32.23 7.62 -2.47
CA ASN A 380 32.04 6.25 -1.96
C ASN A 380 31.50 6.21 -0.53
N ASN A 381 32.00 7.06 0.36
CA ASN A 381 31.51 7.16 1.73
C ASN A 381 30.05 7.65 1.77
N THR A 382 29.71 8.60 0.92
CA THR A 382 28.34 9.11 0.78
C THR A 382 27.42 8.01 0.22
N THR A 383 27.85 7.28 -0.80
CA THR A 383 27.14 6.13 -1.36
C THR A 383 26.87 5.05 -0.31
N LYS A 384 27.84 4.73 0.56
CA LYS A 384 27.65 3.81 1.68
C LYS A 384 26.62 4.30 2.69
N ARG A 385 26.62 5.60 2.99
CA ARG A 385 25.60 6.21 3.87
C ARG A 385 24.22 6.17 3.23
N MET A 386 24.13 6.33 1.90
CA MET A 386 22.88 6.31 1.15
C MET A 386 22.32 4.89 0.97
N SER A 387 23.16 3.89 0.69
CA SER A 387 22.76 2.48 0.67
C SER A 387 22.33 1.98 2.05
N GLY A 388 22.90 2.58 3.11
CA GLY A 388 22.47 2.43 4.49
C GLY A 388 21.06 2.94 4.81
N LEU A 389 20.30 3.52 3.87
CA LEU A 389 18.94 3.98 4.19
C LEU A 389 17.85 2.93 4.00
N ARG A 390 18.09 1.80 3.28
CA ARG A 390 17.02 0.85 2.90
C ARG A 390 17.39 -0.62 2.68
N THR A 391 18.53 -1.14 3.13
CA THR A 391 18.86 -2.58 2.96
C THR A 391 18.66 -3.38 4.25
N LEU A 392 18.37 -4.68 4.13
CA LEU A 392 18.35 -5.60 5.27
C LEU A 392 19.70 -5.63 5.98
N ASP A 393 20.80 -5.48 5.22
CA ASP A 393 22.16 -5.33 5.76
C ASP A 393 22.31 -4.10 6.66
N TYR A 394 21.70 -2.97 6.31
CA TYR A 394 21.72 -1.81 7.20
C TYR A 394 20.98 -2.09 8.50
N GLN A 395 19.79 -2.69 8.42
CA GLN A 395 19.04 -3.02 9.63
C GLN A 395 19.83 -3.95 10.55
N LYS A 396 20.49 -4.96 9.96
CA LYS A 396 21.41 -5.86 10.64
C LYS A 396 22.56 -5.11 11.30
N GLU A 397 23.36 -4.36 10.54
CA GLU A 397 24.57 -3.71 11.05
C GLU A 397 24.25 -2.61 12.07
N GLU A 398 23.17 -1.86 11.87
CA GLU A 398 22.76 -0.80 12.79
C GLU A 398 22.28 -1.37 14.13
N ILE A 399 21.43 -2.41 14.12
CA ILE A 399 21.01 -3.06 15.36
C ILE A 399 22.18 -3.78 16.02
N LYS A 400 23.05 -4.44 15.26
CA LYS A 400 24.26 -5.10 15.78
C LYS A 400 25.21 -4.12 16.46
N ARG A 401 25.36 -2.90 15.91
CA ARG A 401 26.11 -1.81 16.53
C ARG A 401 25.44 -1.35 17.83
N LEU A 402 24.13 -1.13 17.82
CA LEU A 402 23.38 -0.63 18.97
C LEU A 402 23.31 -1.65 20.12
N LEU A 403 23.23 -2.95 19.84
CA LEU A 403 23.25 -4.00 20.87
C LEU A 403 24.54 -4.03 21.71
N LYS A 404 25.63 -3.43 21.23
CA LYS A 404 26.88 -3.28 22.00
C LYS A 404 26.84 -2.13 23.02
N THR A 405 25.72 -1.40 23.13
CA THR A 405 25.59 -0.27 24.06
C THR A 405 25.65 -0.78 25.51
N PRO A 406 26.59 -0.28 26.34
CA PRO A 406 26.68 -0.69 27.74
C PRO A 406 25.51 -0.15 28.57
N LEU A 407 25.08 -0.91 29.57
CA LEU A 407 24.05 -0.49 30.51
C LEU A 407 24.55 0.69 31.39
N ARG A 408 23.77 1.77 31.46
CA ARG A 408 24.02 2.88 32.40
C ARG A 408 22.81 3.09 33.30
N LYS A 409 23.06 3.40 34.58
CA LYS A 409 22.01 3.65 35.58
C LYS A 409 21.02 4.70 35.08
N GLY A 410 19.73 4.39 35.17
CA GLY A 410 18.65 5.31 34.78
C GLY A 410 18.27 5.26 33.29
N ASP A 411 19.04 4.58 32.45
CA ASP A 411 18.69 4.35 31.05
C ASP A 411 17.37 3.56 30.95
N THR A 412 16.65 3.81 29.86
CA THR A 412 15.45 3.04 29.52
C THR A 412 15.78 2.05 28.41
N TRP A 413 15.52 0.79 28.70
CA TRP A 413 15.66 -0.34 27.78
C TRP A 413 14.28 -0.94 27.52
N TYR A 414 14.14 -1.69 26.44
CA TYR A 414 12.88 -2.28 26.01
C TYR A 414 13.01 -3.77 25.88
N LEU A 415 11.93 -4.48 26.23
CA LEU A 415 11.82 -5.92 26.03
C LEU A 415 11.14 -6.21 24.69
N VAL A 416 11.73 -7.15 23.97
CA VAL A 416 11.18 -7.71 22.74
C VAL A 416 11.06 -9.21 22.88
N ASP A 417 9.93 -9.78 22.47
CA ASP A 417 9.74 -11.22 22.44
C ASP A 417 10.85 -11.93 21.65
N SER A 418 11.44 -12.97 22.24
CA SER A 418 12.60 -13.65 21.65
C SER A 418 12.24 -14.38 20.36
N SER A 419 11.01 -14.88 20.22
CA SER A 419 10.55 -15.59 19.02
C SER A 419 10.41 -14.63 17.84
N TRP A 420 9.88 -13.44 18.10
CA TRP A 420 9.84 -12.37 17.11
C TRP A 420 11.25 -11.95 16.70
N PHE A 421 12.14 -11.71 17.67
CA PHE A 421 13.51 -11.26 17.40
C PHE A 421 14.32 -12.32 16.65
N LYS A 422 14.16 -13.61 16.97
CA LYS A 422 14.77 -14.74 16.22
C LYS A 422 14.28 -14.77 14.77
N THR A 423 13.00 -14.50 14.54
CA THR A 423 12.44 -14.42 13.18
C THR A 423 13.01 -13.23 12.42
N TRP A 424 13.11 -12.06 13.05
CA TRP A 424 13.78 -10.89 12.48
C TRP A 424 15.25 -11.19 12.15
N LYS A 425 16.00 -11.84 13.04
CA LYS A 425 17.40 -12.25 12.79
C LYS A 425 17.54 -13.13 11.56
N LYS A 426 16.61 -14.07 11.33
CA LYS A 426 16.57 -14.88 10.10
C LYS A 426 16.26 -14.04 8.87
N TYR A 427 15.29 -13.14 8.98
CA TYR A 427 14.86 -12.25 7.90
C TYR A 427 15.99 -11.35 7.38
N VAL A 428 16.81 -10.79 8.29
CA VAL A 428 17.92 -9.89 7.95
C VAL A 428 19.28 -10.60 7.80
N GLY A 429 19.35 -11.93 7.99
CA GLY A 429 20.62 -12.66 7.94
C GLY A 429 21.59 -12.30 9.06
N PHE A 430 21.07 -12.03 10.26
CA PHE A 430 21.86 -11.54 11.40
C PHE A 430 22.94 -12.54 11.84
N ASP A 431 22.59 -13.84 11.88
CA ASP A 431 23.43 -14.94 12.39
C ASP A 431 23.97 -15.89 11.28
N SER A 432 23.50 -15.79 10.03
CA SER A 432 23.77 -16.78 8.97
C SER A 432 24.52 -16.18 7.76
N PHE A 433 25.33 -17.02 7.11
CA PHE A 433 25.97 -16.77 5.81
C PHE A 433 25.10 -17.19 4.61
N ASP A 434 23.99 -17.88 4.85
CA ASP A 434 23.14 -18.40 3.77
C ASP A 434 22.21 -17.32 3.23
N THR A 435 22.57 -16.77 2.07
CA THR A 435 21.90 -15.63 1.42
C THR A 435 20.66 -16.03 0.62
N ALA A 436 20.40 -17.33 0.44
CA ALA A 436 19.40 -17.82 -0.52
C ALA A 436 17.94 -17.51 -0.14
N SER A 437 17.66 -17.16 1.12
CA SER A 437 16.30 -16.91 1.63
C SER A 437 16.07 -15.51 2.20
N LEU A 438 17.05 -14.59 2.11
CA LEU A 438 16.96 -13.26 2.71
C LEU A 438 15.82 -12.43 2.11
N GLY A 439 15.09 -11.71 2.97
CA GLY A 439 13.98 -10.85 2.52
C GLY A 439 12.74 -11.62 2.02
N GLY A 440 12.72 -12.95 2.12
CA GLY A 440 11.59 -13.77 1.70
C GLY A 440 10.30 -13.43 2.46
N GLN A 441 9.19 -13.36 1.74
CA GLN A 441 7.88 -13.01 2.32
C GLN A 441 7.37 -14.06 3.32
N THR A 442 7.88 -15.29 3.24
CA THR A 442 7.58 -16.39 4.16
C THR A 442 8.27 -16.25 5.52
N ILE A 443 9.32 -15.45 5.63
CA ILE A 443 10.11 -15.23 6.85
C ILE A 443 10.05 -13.77 7.32
N TYR A 444 9.12 -12.98 6.79
CA TYR A 444 8.91 -11.60 7.23
C TYR A 444 8.37 -11.59 8.67
N PRO A 445 9.02 -10.89 9.62
CA PRO A 445 8.66 -10.97 11.04
C PRO A 445 7.33 -10.26 11.38
N GLY A 446 6.81 -9.42 10.49
CA GLY A 446 5.63 -8.60 10.80
C GLY A 446 5.92 -7.50 11.82
N PRO A 447 4.88 -6.80 12.30
CA PRO A 447 5.01 -5.87 13.44
C PRO A 447 5.59 -6.57 14.67
N VAL A 448 6.32 -5.83 15.49
CA VAL A 448 6.83 -6.35 16.77
C VAL A 448 5.66 -6.85 17.60
N ASP A 449 5.70 -8.13 17.96
CA ASP A 449 4.67 -8.79 18.75
C ASP A 449 5.25 -9.26 20.07
N ASN A 450 4.82 -8.63 21.16
CA ASN A 450 5.23 -8.94 22.53
C ASN A 450 4.19 -9.77 23.28
N LEU A 451 3.19 -10.37 22.60
CA LEU A 451 2.13 -11.12 23.26
C LEU A 451 2.66 -12.29 24.10
N GLY A 452 3.75 -12.93 23.67
CA GLY A 452 4.41 -14.01 24.41
C GLY A 452 4.89 -13.61 25.81
N LEU A 453 5.13 -12.31 26.04
CA LEU A 453 5.60 -11.77 27.31
C LEU A 453 4.47 -11.32 28.25
N LEU A 454 3.21 -11.27 27.78
CA LEU A 454 2.08 -10.68 28.49
C LEU A 454 1.10 -11.74 29.02
N LYS A 455 0.50 -11.47 30.19
CA LYS A 455 -0.56 -12.30 30.80
C LYS A 455 -1.95 -11.92 30.26
N ASP A 456 -2.31 -10.63 30.33
CA ASP A 456 -3.66 -10.11 29.98
C ASP A 456 -3.59 -8.82 29.13
N SER A 457 -2.79 -8.80 28.06
CA SER A 457 -2.50 -7.62 27.20
C SER A 457 -1.91 -6.38 27.90
N LEU A 458 -1.83 -6.37 29.23
CA LEU A 458 -1.42 -5.22 30.05
C LEU A 458 -0.30 -5.54 31.05
N SER A 459 -0.25 -6.76 31.59
CA SER A 459 0.70 -7.18 32.62
C SER A 459 1.75 -8.14 32.07
N ILE A 460 3.01 -7.97 32.47
CA ILE A 460 4.10 -8.88 32.09
C ILE A 460 3.99 -10.21 32.85
N LYS A 461 4.41 -11.32 32.23
CA LYS A 461 4.55 -12.61 32.91
C LYS A 461 5.70 -12.57 33.93
N GLU A 462 5.55 -13.33 35.01
CA GLU A 462 6.61 -13.51 36.01
C GLU A 462 7.66 -14.51 35.51
N TYR A 463 8.87 -14.45 36.08
CA TYR A 463 9.97 -15.39 35.83
C TYR A 463 10.47 -15.46 34.37
N LEU A 464 10.34 -14.38 33.62
CA LEU A 464 10.89 -14.29 32.27
C LEU A 464 12.42 -14.28 32.29
N ILE A 465 13.04 -15.01 31.36
CA ILE A 465 14.49 -15.17 31.24
C ILE A 465 15.01 -14.42 30.00
N CYS A 466 16.04 -13.60 30.19
CA CYS A 466 16.72 -12.90 29.11
C CYS A 466 17.33 -13.90 28.12
N GLU A 467 17.29 -13.60 26.82
CA GLU A 467 17.70 -14.45 25.69
C GLU A 467 16.85 -15.70 25.43
N LEU A 468 16.08 -16.18 26.42
CA LEU A 468 15.12 -17.28 26.25
C LEU A 468 13.73 -16.75 25.89
N ASP A 469 13.17 -15.88 26.71
CA ASP A 469 11.81 -15.34 26.54
C ASP A 469 11.83 -13.97 25.89
N TYR A 470 12.78 -13.10 26.28
CA TYR A 470 12.89 -11.73 25.75
C TYR A 470 14.33 -11.35 25.41
N ILE A 471 14.47 -10.34 24.55
CA ILE A 471 15.72 -9.67 24.21
C ILE A 471 15.67 -8.24 24.74
N LEU A 472 16.76 -7.79 25.36
CA LEU A 472 16.92 -6.42 25.82
C LEU A 472 17.45 -5.53 24.70
N LEU A 473 16.70 -4.47 24.37
CA LEU A 473 17.10 -3.48 23.38
C LEU A 473 17.31 -2.11 24.01
N PRO A 474 18.42 -1.41 23.68
CA PRO A 474 18.54 0.00 23.96
C PRO A 474 17.39 0.79 23.33
N LYS A 475 17.02 1.92 23.93
CA LYS A 475 15.96 2.81 23.42
C LYS A 475 16.09 3.13 21.93
N GLU A 476 17.32 3.35 21.47
CA GLU A 476 17.61 3.66 20.07
C GLU A 476 17.32 2.47 19.15
N ALA A 477 17.75 1.25 19.53
CA ALA A 477 17.50 0.03 18.77
C ALA A 477 15.99 -0.28 18.70
N TRP A 478 15.29 -0.13 19.82
CA TRP A 478 13.83 -0.25 19.86
C TRP A 478 13.16 0.76 18.91
N GLY A 479 13.56 2.03 18.98
CA GLY A 479 13.03 3.07 18.10
C GLY A 479 13.21 2.75 16.61
N LYS A 480 14.36 2.18 16.23
CA LYS A 480 14.62 1.73 14.86
C LYS A 480 13.69 0.58 14.46
N LEU A 481 13.60 -0.50 15.25
CA LEU A 481 12.74 -1.64 14.92
C LEU A 481 11.27 -1.23 14.80
N ILE A 482 10.77 -0.39 15.70
CA ILE A 482 9.41 0.13 15.61
C ILE A 482 9.21 1.00 14.37
N SER A 483 10.20 1.81 14.00
CA SER A 483 10.11 2.61 12.78
C SER A 483 10.08 1.77 11.50
N TRP A 484 10.70 0.58 11.51
CA TRP A 484 10.79 -0.31 10.35
C TRP A 484 9.62 -1.28 10.25
N TYR A 485 9.18 -1.84 11.37
CA TYR A 485 8.21 -2.95 11.41
C TYR A 485 6.88 -2.59 12.06
N GLY A 486 6.84 -1.52 12.87
CA GLY A 486 5.68 -1.19 13.68
C GLY A 486 5.54 -2.07 14.93
N LEU A 487 4.48 -1.82 15.71
CA LEU A 487 4.09 -2.58 16.90
C LEU A 487 2.69 -3.17 16.63
N THR A 488 2.44 -4.41 17.06
CA THR A 488 1.13 -5.04 16.95
C THR A 488 0.03 -4.17 17.58
N GLU A 489 -1.14 -4.10 16.93
CA GLU A 489 -2.26 -3.27 17.38
C GLU A 489 -2.64 -3.59 18.82
N ASN A 490 -2.94 -2.54 19.61
CA ASN A 490 -3.30 -2.61 21.02
C ASN A 490 -2.19 -3.02 22.01
N GLN A 491 -0.94 -3.22 21.56
CA GLN A 491 0.20 -3.40 22.46
C GLN A 491 0.88 -2.08 22.80
N LYS A 492 1.56 -2.03 23.96
CA LYS A 492 2.40 -0.90 24.39
C LYS A 492 3.87 -1.35 24.50
N PRO A 493 4.83 -0.45 24.28
CA PRO A 493 6.25 -0.74 24.52
C PRO A 493 6.50 -1.19 25.97
N ILE A 494 7.22 -2.30 26.15
CA ILE A 494 7.58 -2.82 27.47
C ILE A 494 8.91 -2.18 27.89
N ALA A 495 8.83 -0.96 28.41
CA ALA A 495 9.99 -0.20 28.89
C ALA A 495 10.41 -0.65 30.29
N ARG A 496 11.73 -0.69 30.55
CA ARG A 496 12.33 -0.97 31.85
C ARG A 496 13.51 -0.05 32.12
N LYS A 497 13.75 0.22 33.41
CA LYS A 497 14.85 1.06 33.86
C LYS A 497 16.05 0.19 34.22
N VAL A 498 17.24 0.66 33.86
CA VAL A 498 18.49 0.09 34.33
C VAL A 498 18.71 0.53 35.77
N VAL A 499 18.81 -0.45 36.67
CA VAL A 499 19.09 -0.27 38.09
C VAL A 499 20.51 -0.73 38.40
N GLU A 500 21.06 -0.17 39.47
CA GLU A 500 22.34 -0.58 40.04
C GLU A 500 22.07 -1.53 41.19
N GLN A 501 22.65 -2.73 41.16
CA GLN A 501 22.52 -3.73 42.21
C GLN A 501 23.90 -4.14 42.74
N GLY A 502 23.95 -4.64 43.97
CA GLY A 502 25.15 -5.17 44.62
C GLY A 502 25.71 -4.24 45.69
N MET A 503 26.00 -4.80 46.86
CA MET A 503 26.49 -4.04 48.02
C MET A 503 28.00 -3.75 47.97
N PHE A 504 28.78 -4.68 47.40
CA PHE A 504 30.26 -4.60 47.36
C PHE A 504 30.81 -4.44 45.94
N VAL A 505 30.16 -5.06 44.95
CA VAL A 505 30.44 -4.87 43.52
C VAL A 505 29.16 -4.41 42.86
N LYS A 506 29.15 -3.15 42.40
CA LYS A 506 28.01 -2.55 41.71
C LYS A 506 27.96 -3.09 40.28
N HIS A 507 26.83 -3.68 39.92
CA HIS A 507 26.54 -4.15 38.57
C HIS A 507 25.19 -3.57 38.11
N PHE A 508 25.06 -3.31 36.81
CA PHE A 508 23.83 -2.77 36.24
C PHE A 508 22.98 -3.89 35.66
N LYS A 509 21.69 -3.90 35.99
CA LYS A 509 20.71 -4.83 35.43
C LYS A 509 19.42 -4.13 35.05
N VAL A 510 18.62 -4.78 34.22
CA VAL A 510 17.26 -4.37 33.92
C VAL A 510 16.33 -5.22 34.78
N GLU A 511 15.52 -4.61 35.64
CA GLU A 511 14.47 -5.33 36.38
C GLU A 511 13.34 -5.66 35.42
N VAL A 512 12.94 -6.93 35.33
CA VAL A 512 11.91 -7.41 34.39
C VAL A 512 10.69 -7.89 35.12
#